data_AF-A0A067D3W4-F1
#
_entry.id   AF-A0A067D3W4-F1
#
_cell.length_a   1.000
_cell.length_b   1.000
_cell.length_c   1.000
_cell.angle_alpha   90.00
_cell.angle_beta   90.00
_cell.angle_gamma   90.00
#
_symmetry.space_group_name_H-M   'P 1'
#
loop_
_entity.id
_entity.type
_entity.pdbx_description
1 polymer ?
#
loop_
_entity_poly.entity_id
_entity_poly.type
_entity_poly.pdbx_seq_one_letter_code
_entity_poly.pdbx_strand_id
1 'polypeptide(L)'
;MTQRSDARLKRVLRPASVSSVIFHALRPIEFEWINATRAPPGLQAGFLAQEVATWLPHLVSADSNGMLSMNYIGLIPYVVSHVQELDMQLQACESRLSDQSTSLQEQLKMATAANAELLQRLSVLEQQVAADAAQMHQRLASLETAVAGLEGSTKTALAV
;
A
#
# COMPACT_ATOMS: atom_id res chain seq x y z
N MET A 1 42.94 6.22 -6.47
CA MET A 1 43.27 7.33 -7.41
C MET A 1 42.17 8.37 -7.32
N THR A 2 42.50 9.67 -7.34
CA THR A 2 41.53 10.77 -7.33
C THR A 2 41.35 11.34 -8.74
N GLN A 3 40.13 11.74 -9.11
CA GLN A 3 39.80 12.31 -10.43
C GLN A 3 39.33 13.76 -10.28
N ARG A 4 39.73 14.64 -11.21
CA ARG A 4 39.30 16.04 -11.24
C ARG A 4 37.79 16.13 -11.51
N SER A 5 37.04 16.80 -10.62
CA SER A 5 35.56 16.89 -10.71
C SER A 5 35.02 18.29 -10.35
N ASP A 6 35.81 19.33 -10.58
CA ASP A 6 35.42 20.73 -10.31
C ASP A 6 34.33 21.22 -11.30
N ALA A 7 33.38 22.03 -10.83
CA ALA A 7 32.28 22.56 -11.64
C ALA A 7 32.77 23.40 -12.83
N ARG A 8 33.93 24.07 -12.72
CA ARG A 8 34.54 24.86 -13.81
C ARG A 8 35.02 24.00 -14.99
N LEU A 9 35.18 22.69 -14.78
CA LEU A 9 35.64 21.74 -15.79
C LEU A 9 34.48 21.02 -16.49
N LYS A 10 33.23 21.25 -16.07
CA LYS A 10 32.07 20.49 -16.53
C LYS A 10 30.95 21.41 -16.97
N ARG A 11 30.47 21.23 -18.20
CA ARG A 11 29.18 21.76 -18.62
C ARG A 11 28.11 20.72 -18.30
N VAL A 12 27.23 21.02 -17.33
CA VAL A 12 26.12 20.13 -16.94
C VAL A 12 25.06 20.16 -18.03
N LEU A 13 24.79 19.01 -18.65
CA LEU A 13 23.78 18.89 -19.71
C LEU A 13 22.44 18.39 -19.16
N ARG A 14 22.47 17.29 -18.41
CA ARG A 14 21.31 16.62 -17.81
C ARG A 14 21.77 15.67 -16.70
N PRO A 15 20.87 15.25 -15.80
CA PRO A 15 21.14 14.16 -14.87
C PRO A 15 21.54 12.88 -15.61
N ALA A 16 22.44 12.10 -15.01
CA ALA A 16 22.80 10.78 -15.51
C ALA A 16 21.75 9.77 -15.03
N SER A 17 20.64 9.65 -15.76
CA SER A 17 19.56 8.72 -15.46
C SER A 17 19.25 7.83 -16.66
N VAL A 18 18.68 6.66 -16.37
CA VAL A 18 18.10 5.73 -17.34
C VAL A 18 16.65 5.45 -16.93
N SER A 19 15.78 5.18 -17.89
CA SER A 19 14.44 4.70 -17.55
C SER A 19 14.54 3.32 -16.91
N SER A 20 13.53 2.96 -16.11
CA SER A 20 13.40 1.62 -15.55
C SER A 20 13.50 0.53 -16.64
N VAL A 21 12.89 0.73 -17.81
CA VAL A 21 12.99 -0.21 -18.94
C VAL A 21 14.43 -0.43 -19.39
N ILE A 22 15.22 0.65 -19.52
CA ILE A 22 16.63 0.54 -19.92
C ILE A 22 17.45 -0.13 -18.82
N PHE A 23 17.23 0.24 -17.56
CA PHE A 23 17.96 -0.34 -16.43
C PHE A 23 17.78 -1.86 -16.36
N HIS A 24 16.55 -2.35 -16.54
CA HIS A 24 16.24 -3.78 -16.56
C HIS A 24 16.75 -4.50 -17.83
N ALA A 25 16.96 -3.76 -18.93
CA ALA A 25 17.54 -4.31 -20.14
C ALA A 25 19.07 -4.46 -20.06
N LEU A 26 19.75 -3.74 -19.17
CA LEU A 26 21.16 -3.96 -18.87
C LEU A 26 21.30 -5.28 -18.11
N ARG A 27 21.95 -6.27 -18.73
CA ARG A 27 22.09 -7.61 -18.17
C ARG A 27 23.50 -7.80 -17.61
N PRO A 28 23.67 -7.85 -16.27
CA PRO A 28 24.91 -8.33 -15.69
C PRO A 28 25.09 -9.80 -16.07
N ILE A 29 26.31 -10.18 -16.42
CA ILE A 29 26.68 -11.55 -16.76
C ILE A 29 27.90 -11.98 -15.96
N GLU A 30 28.03 -13.28 -15.78
CA GLU A 30 29.28 -13.90 -15.41
C GLU A 30 29.96 -14.46 -16.65
N PHE A 31 31.28 -14.38 -16.71
CA PHE A 31 32.06 -14.82 -17.86
C PHE A 31 33.45 -15.30 -17.44
N GLU A 32 34.03 -16.13 -18.29
CA GLU A 32 35.44 -16.47 -18.27
C GLU A 32 36.08 -16.01 -19.58
N TRP A 33 37.34 -15.61 -19.50
CA TRP A 33 38.08 -15.22 -20.68
C TRP A 33 38.39 -16.43 -21.56
N ILE A 34 37.99 -16.38 -22.83
CA ILE A 34 38.26 -17.45 -23.83
C ILE A 34 39.77 -17.74 -23.91
N ASN A 35 40.61 -16.71 -23.80
CA ASN A 35 42.06 -16.85 -23.73
C ASN A 35 42.59 -16.55 -22.33
N ALA A 36 42.50 -17.55 -21.45
CA ALA A 36 42.97 -17.47 -20.06
C ALA A 36 44.49 -17.24 -19.91
N THR A 37 45.29 -17.34 -20.99
CA THR A 37 46.73 -17.05 -20.93
C THR A 37 47.05 -15.56 -21.04
N ARG A 38 46.13 -14.77 -21.60
CA ARG A 38 46.29 -13.32 -21.80
C ARG A 38 45.38 -12.47 -20.93
N ALA A 39 44.57 -13.11 -20.10
CA ALA A 39 43.59 -12.45 -19.25
C ALA A 39 43.56 -13.13 -17.87
N PRO A 40 43.07 -12.44 -16.83
CA PRO A 40 43.01 -13.02 -15.49
C PRO A 40 42.14 -14.29 -15.52
N PRO A 41 42.63 -15.42 -14.95
CA PRO A 41 41.87 -16.65 -14.91
C PRO A 41 40.69 -16.55 -13.94
N GLY A 42 39.70 -17.44 -14.12
CA GLY A 42 38.55 -17.59 -13.24
C GLY A 42 37.31 -16.79 -13.66
N LEU A 43 36.21 -17.07 -12.96
CA LEU A 43 34.90 -16.47 -13.16
C LEU A 43 34.92 -14.99 -12.79
N GLN A 44 34.42 -14.15 -13.68
CA GLN A 44 34.30 -12.70 -13.50
C GLN A 44 32.86 -12.26 -13.75
N ALA A 45 32.45 -11.16 -13.12
CA ALA A 45 31.16 -10.52 -13.36
C ALA A 45 31.35 -9.21 -14.14
N GLY A 46 30.43 -8.92 -15.06
CA GLY A 46 30.48 -7.73 -15.89
C GLY A 46 29.31 -7.63 -16.84
N PHE A 47 29.55 -7.00 -18.00
CA PHE A 47 28.54 -6.82 -19.05
C PHE A 47 29.15 -7.11 -20.43
N LEU A 48 28.31 -7.52 -21.38
CA LEU A 48 28.69 -7.50 -22.79
C LEU A 48 28.64 -6.08 -23.32
N ALA A 49 29.76 -5.60 -23.85
CA ALA A 49 29.86 -4.24 -24.39
C ALA A 49 28.86 -4.00 -25.54
N GLN A 50 28.52 -5.02 -26.31
CA GLN A 50 27.52 -4.98 -27.38
C GLN A 50 26.11 -4.70 -26.85
N GLU A 51 25.73 -5.35 -25.73
CA GLU A 51 24.42 -5.16 -25.10
C GLU A 51 24.33 -3.74 -24.52
N VAL A 52 25.40 -3.28 -23.85
CA VAL A 52 25.45 -1.93 -23.28
C VAL A 52 25.44 -0.87 -24.38
N ALA A 53 26.13 -1.08 -25.50
CA ALA A 53 26.16 -0.13 -26.61
C ALA A 53 24.79 0.16 -27.22
N THR A 54 23.84 -0.78 -27.11
CA THR A 54 22.45 -0.59 -27.58
C THR A 54 21.73 0.51 -26.79
N TRP A 55 22.06 0.67 -25.50
CA TRP A 55 21.34 1.57 -24.59
C TRP A 55 22.17 2.78 -24.13
N LEU A 56 23.46 2.57 -23.91
CA LEU A 56 24.43 3.54 -23.39
C LEU A 56 25.69 3.57 -24.28
N PRO A 57 25.56 3.91 -25.58
CA PRO A 57 26.67 3.85 -26.53
C PRO A 57 27.87 4.71 -26.14
N HIS A 58 27.66 5.82 -25.43
CA HIS A 58 28.73 6.70 -24.94
C HIS A 58 29.58 6.09 -23.82
N LEU A 59 29.18 4.94 -23.25
CA LEU A 59 30.00 4.18 -22.30
C LEU A 59 30.86 3.11 -22.98
N VAL A 60 30.71 2.91 -24.28
CA VAL A 60 31.42 1.87 -25.04
C VAL A 60 32.36 2.52 -26.03
N SER A 61 33.55 1.95 -26.19
CA SER A 61 34.56 2.42 -27.15
C SER A 61 35.14 1.24 -27.91
N ALA A 62 35.40 1.43 -29.20
CA ALA A 62 36.04 0.44 -30.06
C ALA A 62 37.53 0.80 -30.24
N ASP A 63 38.41 -0.21 -30.23
CA ASP A 63 39.80 -0.05 -30.67
C ASP A 63 39.92 -0.07 -32.21
N SER A 64 41.15 0.01 -32.72
CA SER A 64 41.43 0.01 -34.17
C SER A 64 40.98 -1.27 -34.89
N ASN A 65 40.79 -2.36 -34.16
CA ASN A 65 40.38 -3.66 -34.68
C ASN A 65 38.88 -3.92 -34.48
N GLY A 66 38.14 -2.93 -33.94
CA GLY A 66 36.72 -3.05 -33.64
C GLY A 66 36.40 -3.79 -32.35
N MET A 67 37.39 -4.11 -31.50
CA MET A 67 37.12 -4.71 -30.19
C MET A 67 36.52 -3.66 -29.25
N LEU A 68 35.37 -4.00 -28.67
CA LEU A 68 34.64 -3.11 -27.78
C LEU A 68 35.16 -3.22 -26.34
N SER A 69 35.26 -2.07 -25.69
CA SER A 69 35.62 -1.89 -24.29
C SER A 69 34.61 -0.96 -23.62
N MET A 70 34.52 -1.01 -22.28
CA MET A 70 33.49 -0.27 -21.54
C MET A 70 34.08 0.63 -20.45
N ASN A 71 33.50 1.82 -20.31
CA ASN A 71 33.71 2.72 -19.19
C ASN A 71 32.82 2.35 -18.00
N TYR A 72 33.26 1.36 -17.21
CA TYR A 72 32.56 0.94 -15.98
C TYR A 72 32.39 2.06 -14.96
N ILE A 73 33.37 2.98 -14.84
CA ILE A 73 33.27 4.13 -13.93
C ILE A 73 32.13 5.07 -14.35
N GLY A 74 31.96 5.26 -15.65
CA GLY A 74 30.88 6.06 -16.23
C GLY A 74 29.48 5.46 -16.07
N LEU A 75 29.38 4.16 -15.76
CA LEU A 75 28.11 3.48 -15.47
C LEU A 75 27.59 3.81 -14.06
N ILE A 76 28.49 4.02 -13.09
CA ILE A 76 28.16 4.22 -11.68
C ILE A 76 27.12 5.33 -11.45
N PRO A 77 27.23 6.55 -12.05
CA PRO A 77 26.23 7.60 -11.85
C PRO A 77 24.81 7.21 -12.26
N TYR A 78 24.64 6.35 -13.27
CA TYR A 78 23.32 5.86 -13.70
C TYR A 78 22.73 4.89 -12.67
N VAL A 79 23.56 4.01 -12.10
CA VAL A 79 23.14 3.11 -11.02
C VAL A 79 22.77 3.91 -9.77
N VAL A 80 23.58 4.89 -9.38
CA VAL A 80 23.28 5.78 -8.24
C VAL A 80 21.96 6.51 -8.46
N SER A 81 21.75 7.10 -9.64
CA SER A 81 20.50 7.79 -9.96
C SER A 81 19.29 6.86 -9.87
N HIS A 82 19.42 5.61 -10.30
CA HIS A 82 18.31 4.65 -10.21
C HIS A 82 18.04 4.21 -8.77
N VAL A 83 19.08 4.00 -7.95
CA VAL A 83 18.92 3.71 -6.51
C VAL A 83 18.25 4.86 -5.77
N GLN A 84 18.59 6.12 -6.10
CA GLN A 84 17.91 7.30 -5.56
C GLN A 84 16.44 7.35 -5.98
N GLU A 85 16.12 6.99 -7.21
CA GLU A 85 14.74 6.89 -7.68
C GLU A 85 13.96 5.80 -6.92
N LEU A 86 14.58 4.64 -6.69
CA LEU A 86 13.99 3.56 -5.89
C LEU A 86 13.73 3.99 -4.43
N ASP A 87 14.66 4.72 -3.81
CA ASP A 87 14.48 5.26 -2.44
C ASP A 87 13.29 6.23 -2.36
N MET A 88 13.16 7.13 -3.34
CA MET A 88 12.00 8.03 -3.42
C MET A 88 10.67 7.26 -3.60
N GLN A 89 10.66 6.22 -4.44
CA GLN A 89 9.48 5.38 -4.64
C GLN A 89 9.13 4.59 -3.37
N LEU A 90 10.14 4.13 -2.62
CA LEU A 90 9.95 3.43 -1.35
C LEU A 90 9.32 4.36 -0.31
N GLN A 91 9.87 5.56 -0.12
CA GLN A 91 9.32 6.57 0.79
C GLN A 91 7.88 6.95 0.44
N ALA A 92 7.58 7.11 -0.85
CA ALA A 92 6.22 7.37 -1.31
C ALA A 92 5.26 6.20 -1.02
N CYS A 93 5.74 4.96 -1.15
CA CYS A 93 4.98 3.76 -0.81
C CYS A 93 4.70 3.68 0.70
N GLU A 94 5.71 3.91 1.53
CA GLU A 94 5.61 3.92 2.99
C GLU A 94 4.62 4.99 3.49
N SER A 95 4.68 6.20 2.91
CA SER A 95 3.72 7.27 3.22
C SER A 95 2.29 6.84 2.91
N ARG A 96 2.05 6.27 1.71
CA ARG A 96 0.72 5.80 1.31
C ARG A 96 0.21 4.70 2.24
N LEU A 97 1.07 3.77 2.65
CA LEU A 97 0.72 2.70 3.59
C LEU A 97 0.36 3.27 4.98
N SER A 98 1.10 4.25 5.47
CA SER A 98 0.79 4.96 6.71
C SER A 98 -0.59 5.63 6.64
N ASP A 99 -0.85 6.39 5.58
CA ASP A 99 -2.13 7.10 5.38
C ASP A 99 -3.31 6.12 5.31
N GLN A 100 -3.15 5.01 4.59
CA GLN A 100 -4.14 3.94 4.52
C GLN A 100 -4.38 3.29 5.88
N SER A 101 -3.32 3.01 6.64
CA SER A 101 -3.40 2.46 7.99
C SER A 101 -4.19 3.38 8.92
N THR A 102 -3.90 4.68 8.91
CA THR A 102 -4.64 5.69 9.70
C THR A 102 -6.11 5.77 9.29
N SER A 103 -6.39 5.78 7.98
CA SER A 103 -7.78 5.80 7.48
C SER A 103 -8.56 4.56 7.91
N LEU A 104 -7.95 3.37 7.82
CA LEU A 104 -8.57 2.12 8.26
C LEU A 104 -8.79 2.09 9.78
N GLN A 105 -7.85 2.59 10.56
CA GLN A 105 -7.99 2.69 12.01
C GLN A 105 -9.15 3.62 12.41
N GLU A 106 -9.30 4.75 11.71
CA GLU A 106 -10.41 5.66 11.96
C GLU A 106 -11.75 5.05 11.54
N GLN A 107 -11.81 4.37 10.38
CA GLN A 107 -13.00 3.63 9.96
C GLN A 107 -13.39 2.55 10.97
N LEU A 108 -12.42 1.82 11.52
CA LEU A 108 -12.66 0.80 12.55
C LEU A 108 -13.20 1.42 13.84
N LYS A 109 -12.66 2.57 14.26
CA LYS A 109 -13.15 3.30 15.44
C LYS A 109 -14.58 3.80 15.23
N MET A 110 -14.89 4.35 14.06
CA MET A 110 -16.25 4.79 13.72
C MET A 110 -17.23 3.62 13.67
N ALA A 111 -16.84 2.50 13.07
CA ALA A 111 -17.67 1.30 13.01
C ALA A 111 -17.93 0.70 14.40
N THR A 112 -16.92 0.67 15.28
CA THR A 112 -17.08 0.18 16.66
C THR A 112 -17.97 1.11 17.49
N ALA A 113 -17.84 2.43 17.35
CA ALA A 113 -18.73 3.39 17.99
C ALA A 113 -20.18 3.26 17.51
N ALA A 114 -20.41 3.16 16.19
CA ALA A 114 -21.74 2.95 15.63
C ALA A 114 -22.37 1.63 16.11
N ASN A 115 -21.58 0.55 16.18
CA ASN A 115 -22.06 -0.73 16.71
C ASN A 115 -22.43 -0.62 18.20
N ALA A 116 -21.65 0.09 19.01
CA ALA A 116 -21.97 0.32 20.42
C ALA A 116 -23.28 1.11 20.58
N GLU A 117 -23.50 2.13 19.75
CA GLU A 117 -24.75 2.89 19.73
C GLU A 117 -25.94 2.02 19.32
N LEU A 118 -25.79 1.18 18.28
CA LEU A 118 -26.83 0.25 17.85
C LEU A 118 -27.20 -0.75 18.95
N LEU A 119 -26.22 -1.30 19.67
CA LEU A 119 -26.46 -2.19 20.80
C LEU A 119 -27.22 -1.48 21.93
N GLN A 120 -26.89 -0.22 22.22
CA GLN A 120 -27.62 0.58 23.20
C GLN A 120 -29.06 0.84 22.75
N ARG A 121 -29.28 1.17 21.47
CA ARG A 121 -30.62 1.37 20.89
C ARG A 121 -31.47 0.11 20.95
N LEU A 122 -30.89 -1.05 20.64
CA LEU A 122 -31.56 -2.35 20.74
C LEU A 122 -31.99 -2.63 22.19
N SER A 123 -31.11 -2.41 23.16
CA SER A 123 -31.45 -2.59 24.58
C SER A 123 -32.61 -1.69 25.04
N VAL A 124 -32.63 -0.42 24.61
CA VAL A 124 -33.74 0.50 24.92
C VAL A 124 -35.05 0.04 24.28
N LEU A 125 -35.01 -0.40 23.02
CA LEU A 125 -36.20 -0.91 22.33
C LEU A 125 -36.74 -2.18 23.01
N GLU A 126 -35.87 -3.09 23.43
CA GLU A 126 -36.27 -4.29 24.18
C GLU A 126 -36.98 -3.92 25.49
N GLN A 127 -36.47 -2.92 26.23
CA GLN A 127 -37.11 -2.43 27.45
C GLN A 127 -38.47 -1.77 27.18
N GLN A 128 -38.59 -0.99 26.09
CA GLN A 128 -39.85 -0.36 25.69
C GLN A 128 -40.91 -1.40 25.32
N VAL A 129 -40.54 -2.39 24.50
CA VAL A 129 -41.44 -3.49 24.12
C VAL A 129 -41.92 -4.25 25.36
N ALA A 130 -41.03 -4.52 26.32
CA ALA A 130 -41.40 -5.17 27.58
C ALA A 130 -42.35 -4.30 28.42
N ALA A 131 -42.11 -2.99 28.51
CA ALA A 131 -42.96 -2.05 29.23
C ALA A 131 -44.35 -1.92 28.59
N ASP A 132 -44.42 -1.80 27.26
CA ASP A 132 -45.67 -1.73 26.51
C ASP A 132 -46.50 -3.02 26.68
N ALA A 133 -45.85 -4.19 26.64
CA ALA A 133 -46.50 -5.46 26.91
C ALA A 133 -47.08 -5.54 28.34
N ALA A 134 -46.33 -5.05 29.34
CA ALA A 134 -46.80 -4.98 30.71
C ALA A 134 -48.00 -4.01 30.86
N GLN A 135 -47.94 -2.84 30.22
CA GLN A 135 -49.03 -1.86 30.22
C GLN A 135 -50.28 -2.42 29.54
N MET A 136 -50.12 -3.16 28.43
CA MET A 136 -51.23 -3.80 27.74
C MET A 136 -51.89 -4.87 28.61
N HIS A 137 -51.11 -5.72 29.30
CA HIS A 137 -51.66 -6.67 30.28
C HIS A 137 -52.43 -5.98 31.41
N GLN A 138 -51.92 -4.86 31.94
CA GLN A 138 -52.64 -4.09 32.96
C GLN A 138 -53.97 -3.51 32.45
N ARG A 139 -54.00 -3.00 31.20
CA ARG A 139 -55.23 -2.50 30.57
C ARG A 139 -56.25 -3.61 30.31
N LEU A 140 -55.80 -4.80 29.94
CA LEU A 140 -56.69 -5.96 29.76
C LEU A 140 -57.31 -6.37 31.10
N ALA A 141 -56.50 -6.51 32.14
CA ALA A 141 -57.00 -6.87 33.48
C ALA A 141 -58.00 -5.85 34.04
N SER A 142 -57.78 -4.54 33.80
CA SER A 142 -58.73 -3.50 34.24
C SER A 142 -60.03 -3.52 33.43
N LEU A 143 -59.97 -3.78 32.12
CA LEU A 143 -61.14 -3.97 31.28
C LEU A 143 -61.93 -5.22 31.72
N GLU A 144 -61.27 -6.34 31.99
CA GLU A 144 -61.90 -7.56 32.50
C GLU A 144 -62.62 -7.31 33.82
N THR A 145 -61.97 -6.59 34.75
CA THR A 145 -62.56 -6.20 36.04
C THR A 145 -63.79 -5.29 35.85
N ALA A 146 -63.70 -4.31 34.94
CA ALA A 146 -64.81 -3.41 34.65
C ALA A 146 -66.01 -4.13 34.01
N VAL A 147 -65.75 -5.06 33.08
CA VAL A 147 -66.79 -5.90 32.47
C VAL A 147 -67.49 -6.76 33.52
N ALA A 148 -66.73 -7.44 34.40
CA ALA A 148 -67.30 -8.24 35.48
C ALA A 148 -68.19 -7.40 36.43
N GLY A 149 -67.81 -6.15 36.72
CA GLY A 149 -68.62 -5.24 37.53
C GLY A 149 -69.94 -4.82 36.87
N LEU A 150 -69.95 -4.62 35.55
CA LEU A 150 -71.15 -4.29 34.78
C LEU A 150 -72.12 -5.49 34.71
N GLU A 151 -71.60 -6.70 34.52
CA GLU A 151 -72.39 -7.93 34.56
C GLU A 151 -73.02 -8.18 35.94
N GLY A 152 -72.31 -7.86 37.02
CA GLY A 152 -72.85 -7.90 38.38
C GLY A 152 -74.01 -6.92 38.57
N SER A 153 -73.82 -5.67 38.16
CA SER A 153 -74.82 -4.60 38.33
C SER A 153 -76.10 -4.84 37.54
N THR A 154 -75.99 -5.40 36.33
CA THR A 154 -77.16 -5.77 35.50
C THR A 154 -77.95 -6.93 36.10
N LYS A 155 -77.29 -7.94 36.68
CA LYS A 155 -77.98 -9.01 37.43
C LYS A 155 -78.71 -8.50 38.67
N THR A 156 -78.15 -7.51 39.38
CA THR A 156 -78.83 -6.91 40.55
C THR A 156 -80.03 -6.05 40.13
N ALA A 157 -79.95 -5.35 39.00
CA ALA A 157 -81.03 -4.50 38.49
C ALA A 157 -82.22 -5.30 37.91
N LEU A 158 -82.01 -6.54 37.46
CA LEU A 158 -83.07 -7.44 36.95
C LEU A 158 -83.74 -8.29 38.04
N ALA A 159 -83.24 -8.26 39.28
CA ALA A 159 -83.76 -9.04 40.41
C ALA A 159 -84.71 -8.26 41.34
N VAL A 160 -85.09 -7.04 40.96
CA VAL A 160 -86.07 -6.16 41.64
C VAL A 160 -87.30 -6.04 40.76
#